data_AF-A0A960L6P7-F1
#
_entry.id   AF-A0A960L6P7-F1
#
_cell.length_a   1.000
_cell.length_b   1.000
_cell.length_c   1.000
_cell.angle_alpha   90.00
_cell.angle_beta   90.00
_cell.angle_gamma   90.00
#
_symmetry.space_group_name_H-M   'P 1'
#
loop_
_entity.id
_entity.type
_entity.pdbx_description
1 polymer ?
#
loop_
_entity_poly.entity_id
_entity_poly.type
_entity_poly.pdbx_seq_one_letter_code
_entity_poly.pdbx_strand_id
1 'polypeptide(L)'
;MSPSRYGFAPELHLAELKAVLAELDGDGAISSADLDRAIRRHPKADGSVFSKSELIRGHRWLVASSALDQDTGRFAARLRKKPTRTLSGVATVSVLTQPWPCPGRCVFCPNDVRMPKSYVSSEPGCQRAAQHAFDPYLQTWFRLRALDNIGHRTGKIELIVLGGTWSFYPEAYQVWFIRRCFEAMNEFGTRPDPAAILPDLAPDFTAISAPERETEGGYNRAVQSFLRRQPGGGLPAEVGPPGDGARADWASLEGAHRGNETSAVRCVGLALETRPDHLDEAEVLRLRRLGATKVQI
;
A
#
# COMPACT_ATOMS: atom_id res chain seq x y z
N MET A 1 23.68 -3.14 -17.40
CA MET A 1 22.65 -2.08 -17.36
C MET A 1 21.37 -2.72 -16.85
N SER A 2 20.84 -2.26 -15.72
CA SER A 2 19.49 -2.66 -15.31
C SER A 2 18.78 -1.42 -14.77
N PRO A 3 17.82 -0.85 -15.51
CA PRO A 3 16.95 0.17 -14.97
C PRO A 3 16.10 -0.47 -13.87
N SER A 4 16.09 0.14 -12.68
CA SER A 4 15.29 -0.27 -11.53
C SER A 4 14.72 1.02 -10.93
N ARG A 5 13.42 1.20 -10.62
CA ARG A 5 12.25 0.30 -10.68
C ARG A 5 10.91 1.07 -10.66
N TYR A 6 10.86 2.41 -10.84
CA TYR A 6 9.60 3.15 -10.62
C TYR A 6 9.49 4.46 -11.43
N GLY A 7 8.82 4.43 -12.59
CA GLY A 7 8.17 5.59 -13.25
C GLY A 7 9.01 6.81 -13.69
N PHE A 8 10.24 6.97 -13.22
CA PHE A 8 11.16 8.05 -13.57
C PHE A 8 12.51 7.42 -13.91
N ALA A 9 13.00 7.71 -15.11
CA ALA A 9 14.28 7.26 -15.65
C ALA A 9 15.26 8.45 -15.61
N PRO A 10 16.10 8.58 -14.56
CA PRO A 10 17.02 9.71 -14.41
C PRO A 10 17.94 9.91 -15.62
N GLU A 11 18.31 8.81 -16.28
CA GLU A 11 19.14 8.80 -17.49
C GLU A 11 18.55 9.60 -18.66
N LEU A 12 17.21 9.71 -18.75
CA LEU A 12 16.53 10.47 -19.81
C LEU A 12 16.48 11.98 -19.53
N HIS A 13 16.82 12.41 -18.31
CA HIS A 13 16.70 13.79 -17.85
C HIS A 13 17.98 14.28 -17.18
N LEU A 14 19.13 13.75 -17.61
CA LEU A 14 20.41 13.89 -16.90
C LEU A 14 20.85 15.36 -16.76
N ALA A 15 20.73 16.13 -17.84
CA ALA A 15 21.19 17.51 -17.88
C ALA A 15 20.33 18.42 -16.99
N GLU A 16 19.02 18.29 -17.12
CA GLU A 16 18.03 19.07 -16.38
C GLU A 16 18.08 18.71 -14.88
N LEU A 17 18.19 17.41 -14.57
CA LEU A 17 18.33 16.93 -13.20
C LEU A 17 19.60 17.48 -12.54
N LYS A 18 20.75 17.41 -13.22
CA LYS A 18 22.00 17.98 -12.68
C LYS A 18 21.88 19.48 -12.44
N ALA A 19 21.20 20.21 -13.33
CA ALA A 19 20.99 21.65 -13.17
C ALA A 19 20.12 21.99 -11.95
N VAL A 20 18.99 21.28 -11.76
CA VAL A 20 18.16 21.45 -10.55
C VAL A 20 18.97 21.12 -9.29
N LEU A 21 19.69 20.00 -9.28
CA LEU A 21 20.46 19.58 -8.10
C LEU A 21 21.59 20.55 -7.77
N ALA A 22 22.23 21.15 -8.78
CA ALA A 22 23.24 22.19 -8.58
C ALA A 22 22.65 23.48 -8.01
N GLU A 23 21.46 23.93 -8.48
CA GLU A 23 20.78 25.11 -7.90
C GLU A 23 20.34 24.86 -6.45
N LEU A 24 20.03 23.61 -6.11
CA LEU A 24 19.65 23.20 -4.76
C LEU A 24 20.86 22.80 -3.88
N ASP A 25 22.08 22.83 -4.42
CA ASP A 25 23.28 22.48 -3.67
C ASP A 25 23.62 23.54 -2.61
N GLY A 26 24.06 23.10 -1.44
CA GLY A 26 24.34 23.98 -0.30
C GLY A 26 23.98 23.38 1.05
N ASP A 27 24.19 24.17 2.10
CA ASP A 27 24.11 23.67 3.48
C ASP A 27 22.76 23.94 4.17
N GLY A 28 21.97 24.89 3.65
CA GLY A 28 20.70 25.34 4.24
C GLY A 28 19.48 24.48 3.88
N ALA A 29 18.41 24.59 4.68
CA ALA A 29 17.13 23.95 4.36
C ALA A 29 16.55 24.48 3.04
N ILE A 30 15.98 23.60 2.21
CA ILE A 30 15.39 24.00 0.93
C ILE A 30 13.96 24.45 1.19
N SER A 31 13.70 25.76 1.04
CA SER A 31 12.33 26.28 1.16
C SER A 31 11.47 25.81 -0.01
N SER A 32 10.14 25.85 0.16
CA SER A 32 9.25 25.53 -0.97
C SER A 32 9.42 26.50 -2.14
N ALA A 33 9.70 27.78 -1.86
CA ALA A 33 9.91 28.78 -2.90
C ALA A 33 11.21 28.51 -3.69
N ASP A 34 12.28 28.11 -3.00
CA ASP A 34 13.56 27.78 -3.65
C ASP A 34 13.42 26.53 -4.54
N LEU A 35 12.73 25.51 -4.03
CA LEU A 35 12.41 24.32 -4.81
C LEU A 35 11.57 24.65 -6.04
N ASP A 36 10.47 25.38 -5.86
CA ASP A 36 9.56 25.73 -6.97
C ASP A 36 10.26 26.58 -8.03
N ARG A 37 11.20 27.44 -7.63
CA ARG A 37 12.04 28.22 -8.55
C ARG A 37 12.99 27.31 -9.33
N ALA A 38 13.71 26.41 -8.66
CA ALA A 38 14.68 25.54 -9.30
C ALA A 38 14.02 24.59 -10.33
N ILE A 39 12.91 23.95 -9.98
CA ILE A 39 12.22 23.01 -10.88
C ILE A 39 11.56 23.71 -12.08
N ARG A 40 11.23 25.00 -11.98
CA ARG A 40 10.66 25.79 -13.09
C ARG A 40 11.74 26.33 -14.02
N ARG A 41 12.94 26.63 -13.53
CA ARG A 41 14.08 27.05 -14.37
C ARG A 41 14.66 25.91 -15.18
N HIS A 42 14.54 24.69 -14.67
CA HIS A 42 15.08 23.49 -15.28
C HIS A 42 13.98 22.42 -15.41
N PRO A 43 12.96 22.67 -16.27
CA PRO A 43 11.93 21.67 -16.55
C PRO A 43 12.52 20.49 -17.32
N LYS A 44 11.82 19.36 -17.34
CA LYS A 44 12.16 18.20 -18.17
C LYS A 44 12.00 18.56 -19.66
N ALA A 45 12.55 17.72 -20.53
CA ALA A 45 12.47 17.87 -21.99
C ALA A 45 11.03 17.95 -22.54
N ASP A 46 10.04 17.40 -21.82
CA ASP A 46 8.61 17.47 -22.17
C ASP A 46 7.91 18.73 -21.61
N GLY A 47 8.64 19.62 -20.94
CA GLY A 47 8.12 20.83 -20.30
C GLY A 47 7.52 20.62 -18.91
N SER A 48 7.44 19.39 -18.42
CA SER A 48 6.96 19.10 -17.06
C SER A 48 8.03 19.38 -16.00
N VAL A 49 7.62 19.68 -14.77
CA VAL A 49 8.56 19.94 -13.66
C VAL A 49 8.89 18.66 -12.90
N PHE A 50 10.07 18.61 -12.28
CA PHE A 50 10.42 17.51 -11.38
C PHE A 50 9.62 17.59 -10.07
N SER A 51 9.05 16.46 -9.67
CA SER A 51 8.56 16.27 -8.31
C SER A 51 9.71 16.07 -7.33
N LYS A 52 9.46 16.31 -6.03
CA LYS A 52 10.43 16.01 -4.95
C LYS A 52 10.98 14.59 -5.01
N SER A 53 10.09 13.65 -5.32
CA SER A 53 10.38 12.23 -5.47
C SER A 53 11.39 11.96 -6.57
N GLU A 54 11.20 12.59 -7.73
CA GLU A 54 12.09 12.46 -8.87
C GLU A 54 13.45 13.09 -8.59
N LEU A 55 13.50 14.21 -7.85
CA LEU A 55 14.77 14.82 -7.41
C LEU A 55 15.54 13.94 -6.43
N ILE A 56 14.88 13.40 -5.40
CA ILE A 56 15.51 12.48 -4.43
C ILE A 56 16.03 11.23 -5.15
N ARG A 57 15.25 10.70 -6.08
CA ARG A 57 15.64 9.54 -6.87
C ARG A 57 16.80 9.84 -7.81
N GLY A 58 16.71 10.92 -8.57
CA GLY A 58 17.73 11.33 -9.50
C GLY A 58 19.05 11.56 -8.79
N HIS A 59 19.01 12.19 -7.61
CA HIS A 59 20.15 12.33 -6.70
C HIS A 59 20.75 10.96 -6.32
N ARG A 60 19.93 10.04 -5.77
CA ARG A 60 20.35 8.66 -5.43
C ARG A 60 21.03 7.95 -6.59
N TRP A 61 20.44 8.05 -7.78
CA TRP A 61 20.96 7.40 -8.98
C TRP A 61 22.30 8.01 -9.44
N LEU A 62 22.42 9.34 -9.39
CA LEU A 62 23.67 10.04 -9.72
C LEU A 62 24.81 9.71 -8.75
N VAL A 63 24.52 9.61 -7.45
CA VAL A 63 25.50 9.18 -6.45
C VAL A 63 25.90 7.72 -6.65
N ALA A 64 24.93 6.83 -6.86
CA ALA A 64 25.20 5.40 -7.10
C ALA A 64 25.97 5.13 -8.41
N SER A 65 25.87 6.02 -9.40
CA SER A 65 26.62 5.96 -10.66
C SER A 65 27.95 6.73 -10.62
N SER A 66 28.36 7.22 -9.45
CA SER A 66 29.56 8.06 -9.27
C SER A 66 29.57 9.34 -10.13
N ALA A 67 28.40 9.78 -10.57
CA ALA A 67 28.20 10.98 -11.38
C ALA A 67 27.93 12.24 -10.55
N LEU A 68 27.85 12.09 -9.22
CA LEU A 68 27.66 13.16 -8.23
C LEU A 68 28.30 12.75 -6.90
N ASP A 69 29.11 13.64 -6.32
CA ASP A 69 29.73 13.45 -5.01
C ASP A 69 28.99 14.28 -3.96
N GLN A 70 27.84 13.78 -3.51
CA GLN A 70 26.99 14.43 -2.51
C GLN A 70 26.36 13.40 -1.58
N ASP A 71 26.17 13.76 -0.30
CA ASP A 71 25.46 12.92 0.67
C ASP A 71 23.94 12.89 0.38
N THR A 72 23.47 11.73 -0.09
CA THR A 72 22.05 11.46 -0.36
C THR A 72 21.16 11.61 0.87
N GLY A 73 21.63 11.16 2.05
CA GLY A 73 20.88 11.28 3.30
C GLY A 73 20.68 12.73 3.68
N ARG A 74 21.73 13.55 3.53
CA ARG A 74 21.70 15.00 3.76
C ARG A 74 20.77 15.71 2.78
N PHE A 75 20.88 15.44 1.48
CA PHE A 75 20.03 16.06 0.46
C PHE A 75 18.54 15.72 0.66
N ALA A 76 18.23 14.44 0.87
CA ALA A 76 16.85 14.01 1.11
C ALA A 76 16.27 14.63 2.39
N ALA A 77 17.07 14.80 3.45
CA ALA A 77 16.65 15.48 4.67
C ALA A 77 16.29 16.96 4.42
N ARG A 78 17.06 17.67 3.57
CA ARG A 78 16.79 19.07 3.19
C ARG A 78 15.50 19.25 2.39
N LEU A 79 15.09 18.24 1.59
CA LEU A 79 13.86 18.28 0.78
C LEU A 79 12.58 17.91 1.56
N ARG A 80 12.70 17.20 2.70
CA ARG A 80 11.57 16.68 3.48
C ARG A 80 10.80 17.80 4.18
N LYS A 81 9.50 17.91 3.91
CA LYS A 81 8.59 18.72 4.74
C LYS A 81 8.22 17.94 6.00
N LYS A 82 8.23 18.60 7.17
CA LYS A 82 7.82 18.06 8.48
C LYS A 82 8.60 16.80 8.91
N PRO A 83 9.88 16.93 9.33
CA PRO A 83 10.74 15.81 9.72
C PRO A 83 10.17 14.94 10.87
N THR A 84 9.25 15.50 11.66
CA THR A 84 8.75 14.95 12.92
C THR A 84 7.84 13.72 12.78
N ARG A 85 7.24 13.43 11.60
CA ARG A 85 6.25 12.33 11.48
C ARG A 85 6.84 10.92 11.33
N THR A 86 8.16 10.75 11.34
CA THR A 86 8.83 9.42 11.27
C THR A 86 10.16 9.42 12.02
N LEU A 87 10.16 9.83 13.29
CA LEU A 87 11.33 9.68 14.19
C LEU A 87 11.64 8.22 14.53
N SER A 88 10.63 7.33 14.50
CA SER A 88 10.73 5.91 14.89
C SER A 88 11.59 5.04 13.93
N GLY A 89 11.87 5.52 12.71
CA GLY A 89 12.55 4.71 11.70
C GLY A 89 11.70 3.55 11.15
N VAL A 90 10.46 3.41 11.62
CA VAL A 90 9.42 2.49 11.11
C VAL A 90 8.37 3.31 10.37
N ALA A 91 8.05 2.92 9.14
CA ALA A 91 7.02 3.55 8.34
C ALA A 91 5.70 2.76 8.41
N THR A 92 4.59 3.47 8.56
CA THR A 92 3.26 2.83 8.65
C THR A 92 2.63 2.68 7.27
N VAL A 93 2.20 1.46 6.96
CA VAL A 93 1.47 1.10 5.74
C VAL A 93 0.10 0.59 6.17
N SER A 94 -0.95 1.32 5.81
CA SER A 94 -2.34 0.92 6.10
C SER A 94 -3.02 0.45 4.81
N VAL A 95 -3.65 -0.72 4.88
CA VAL A 95 -4.41 -1.37 3.80
C VAL A 95 -5.81 -1.72 4.29
N LEU A 96 -6.80 -1.73 3.42
CA LEU A 96 -8.18 -2.06 3.75
C LEU A 96 -8.58 -3.40 3.12
N THR A 97 -9.33 -4.20 3.86
CA THR A 97 -9.98 -5.40 3.32
C THR A 97 -11.16 -5.03 2.43
N GLN A 98 -11.59 -5.99 1.61
CA GLN A 98 -12.78 -5.82 0.76
C GLN A 98 -14.07 -5.71 1.59
N PRO A 99 -15.12 -5.03 1.10
CA PRO A 99 -16.44 -5.06 1.74
C PRO A 99 -16.91 -6.50 2.04
N TRP A 100 -17.31 -6.75 3.28
CA TRP A 100 -17.72 -8.08 3.75
C TRP A 100 -18.83 -8.00 4.78
N PRO A 101 -19.75 -8.99 4.84
CA PRO A 101 -20.84 -8.96 5.82
C PRO A 101 -20.30 -8.95 7.25
N CYS A 102 -20.88 -8.08 8.07
CA CYS A 102 -20.53 -7.94 9.49
C CYS A 102 -21.64 -8.53 10.36
N PRO A 103 -21.33 -9.45 11.30
CA PRO A 103 -22.36 -9.97 12.21
C PRO A 103 -22.82 -8.96 13.26
N GLY A 104 -22.08 -7.85 13.41
CA GLY A 104 -22.35 -6.82 14.38
C GLY A 104 -23.58 -5.99 14.03
N ARG A 105 -24.37 -5.69 15.06
CA ARG A 105 -25.48 -4.73 15.00
C ARG A 105 -25.10 -3.45 15.74
N CYS A 106 -24.33 -2.59 15.07
CA CYS A 106 -23.88 -1.32 15.63
C CYS A 106 -24.64 -0.16 15.00
N VAL A 107 -25.34 0.63 15.82
CA VAL A 107 -26.13 1.80 15.39
C VAL A 107 -25.27 2.97 14.91
N PHE A 108 -23.99 3.01 15.32
CA PHE A 108 -23.06 4.08 14.96
C PHE A 108 -22.24 3.77 13.72
N CYS A 109 -22.19 2.50 13.28
CA CYS A 109 -21.40 2.14 12.11
C CYS A 109 -22.06 2.69 10.83
N PRO A 110 -21.34 3.45 9.99
CA PRO A 110 -21.82 3.78 8.66
C PRO A 110 -22.15 2.51 7.85
N ASN A 111 -23.04 2.68 6.88
CA ASN A 111 -23.52 1.62 5.98
C ASN A 111 -23.10 1.90 4.53
N ASP A 112 -21.89 2.42 4.31
CA ASP A 112 -21.36 2.58 2.95
C ASP A 112 -20.99 1.19 2.39
N VAL A 113 -21.85 0.65 1.54
CA VAL A 113 -21.72 -0.70 0.96
C VAL A 113 -20.51 -0.87 0.04
N ARG A 114 -19.88 0.23 -0.37
CA ARG A 114 -18.65 0.23 -1.18
C ARG A 114 -17.39 0.04 -0.34
N MET A 115 -17.53 0.07 0.99
CA MET A 115 -16.42 0.03 1.95
C MET A 115 -16.61 -1.10 2.97
N PRO A 116 -15.51 -1.58 3.61
CA PRO A 116 -15.63 -2.44 4.77
C PRO A 116 -16.36 -1.72 5.90
N LYS A 117 -16.93 -2.49 6.83
CA LYS A 117 -17.77 -1.94 7.89
C LYS A 117 -17.00 -0.90 8.71
N SER A 118 -17.68 0.17 9.10
CA SER A 118 -17.14 1.34 9.83
C SER A 118 -16.37 2.37 8.99
N TYR A 119 -16.05 2.07 7.74
CA TYR A 119 -15.33 2.98 6.84
C TYR A 119 -16.26 3.67 5.84
N VAL A 120 -15.86 4.86 5.36
CA VAL A 120 -16.65 5.65 4.40
C VAL A 120 -15.82 6.01 3.17
N SER A 121 -16.45 6.04 1.99
CA SER A 121 -15.70 6.18 0.74
C SER A 121 -15.00 7.52 0.54
N SER A 122 -15.36 8.54 1.31
CA SER A 122 -14.76 9.87 1.26
C SER A 122 -13.42 9.97 1.99
N GLU A 123 -13.04 8.97 2.79
CA GLU A 123 -11.77 8.96 3.52
C GLU A 123 -10.58 8.70 2.59
N PRO A 124 -9.43 9.39 2.76
CA PRO A 124 -8.28 9.20 1.89
C PRO A 124 -7.72 7.77 1.87
N GLY A 125 -7.85 7.02 2.98
CA GLY A 125 -7.45 5.60 3.04
C GLY A 125 -8.34 4.71 2.18
N CYS A 126 -9.65 4.91 2.33
CA CYS A 126 -10.72 4.24 1.58
C CYS A 126 -10.63 4.51 0.08
N GLN A 127 -10.40 5.76 -0.31
CA GLN A 127 -10.22 6.12 -1.72
C GLN A 127 -9.04 5.40 -2.37
N ARG A 128 -7.91 5.28 -1.66
CA ARG A 128 -6.75 4.51 -2.16
C ARG A 128 -7.04 3.02 -2.26
N ALA A 129 -7.76 2.46 -1.29
CA ALA A 129 -8.14 1.06 -1.32
C ALA A 129 -9.05 0.76 -2.53
N ALA A 130 -10.06 1.61 -2.77
CA ALA A 130 -10.95 1.48 -3.93
C ALA A 130 -10.22 1.65 -5.26
N GLN A 131 -9.26 2.58 -5.37
CA GLN A 131 -8.40 2.74 -6.57
C GLN A 131 -7.61 1.48 -6.93
N HIS A 132 -7.41 0.58 -5.96
CA HIS A 132 -6.72 -0.69 -6.13
C HIS A 132 -7.66 -1.88 -5.95
N ALA A 133 -8.97 -1.67 -6.08
CA ALA A 133 -10.01 -2.69 -5.93
C ALA A 133 -9.86 -3.56 -4.67
N PHE A 134 -9.32 -2.99 -3.59
CA PHE A 134 -9.00 -3.69 -2.33
C PHE A 134 -7.97 -4.83 -2.47
N ASP A 135 -7.17 -4.85 -3.54
CA ASP A 135 -6.07 -5.80 -3.69
C ASP A 135 -4.94 -5.49 -2.67
N PRO A 136 -4.60 -6.43 -1.78
CA PRO A 136 -3.60 -6.24 -0.73
C PRO A 136 -2.19 -5.97 -1.25
N TYR A 137 -1.80 -6.59 -2.36
CA TYR A 137 -0.48 -6.41 -2.96
C TYR A 137 -0.37 -5.00 -3.54
N LEU A 138 -1.34 -4.58 -4.36
CA LEU A 138 -1.36 -3.26 -4.99
C LEU A 138 -1.44 -2.14 -3.95
N GLN A 139 -2.31 -2.28 -2.94
CA GLN A 139 -2.41 -1.31 -1.84
C GLN A 139 -1.07 -1.16 -1.10
N THR A 140 -0.43 -2.27 -0.76
CA THR A 140 0.87 -2.27 -0.07
C THR A 140 1.95 -1.65 -0.95
N TRP A 141 2.06 -2.11 -2.20
CA TRP A 141 3.05 -1.66 -3.17
C TRP A 141 2.98 -0.15 -3.42
N PHE A 142 1.80 0.35 -3.77
CA PHE A 142 1.64 1.76 -4.10
C PHE A 142 1.76 2.65 -2.87
N ARG A 143 1.44 2.14 -1.67
CA ARG A 143 1.72 2.86 -0.44
C ARG A 143 3.21 2.98 -0.17
N LEU A 144 3.98 1.90 -0.35
CA LEU A 144 5.45 1.93 -0.25
C LEU A 144 6.06 2.87 -1.29
N ARG A 145 5.59 2.82 -2.54
CA ARG A 145 6.01 3.74 -3.61
C ARG A 145 5.75 5.18 -3.24
N ALA A 146 4.56 5.49 -2.73
CA ALA A 146 4.21 6.83 -2.29
C ALA A 146 5.13 7.31 -1.17
N LEU A 147 5.44 6.46 -0.18
CA LEU A 147 6.35 6.77 0.94
C LEU A 147 7.80 6.99 0.47
N ASP A 148 8.33 6.12 -0.39
CA ASP A 148 9.68 6.29 -0.96
C ASP A 148 9.77 7.58 -1.78
N ASN A 149 8.75 7.86 -2.59
CA ASN A 149 8.64 9.07 -3.39
C ASN A 149 8.73 10.33 -2.51
N ILE A 150 8.07 10.36 -1.34
CA ILE A 150 8.19 11.52 -0.43
C ILE A 150 9.44 11.50 0.47
N GLY A 151 10.38 10.57 0.24
CA GLY A 151 11.66 10.49 0.93
C GLY A 151 11.60 9.81 2.30
N HIS A 152 10.56 9.03 2.60
CA HIS A 152 10.49 8.24 3.82
C HIS A 152 11.33 6.96 3.71
N ARG A 153 11.91 6.53 4.83
CA ARG A 153 12.63 5.24 4.90
C ARG A 153 11.60 4.11 4.94
N THR A 154 11.64 3.22 3.95
CA THR A 154 10.72 2.07 3.82
C THR A 154 11.33 0.75 4.30
N GLY A 155 12.55 0.75 4.84
CA GLY A 155 13.22 -0.50 5.23
C GLY A 155 12.60 -1.26 6.41
N LYS A 156 11.74 -0.60 7.20
CA LYS A 156 10.98 -1.18 8.31
C LYS A 156 9.54 -0.69 8.24
N ILE A 157 8.60 -1.62 8.19
CA ILE A 157 7.18 -1.36 7.98
C ILE A 157 6.36 -1.87 9.16
N GLU A 158 5.48 -1.03 9.68
CA GLU A 158 4.33 -1.47 10.47
C GLU A 158 3.12 -1.56 9.53
N LEU A 159 2.69 -2.78 9.23
CA LEU A 159 1.52 -3.05 8.41
C LEU A 159 0.27 -2.98 9.30
N ILE A 160 -0.74 -2.23 8.86
CA ILE A 160 -2.02 -2.08 9.57
C ILE A 160 -3.13 -2.49 8.60
N VAL A 161 -3.85 -3.55 8.94
CA VAL A 161 -5.01 -4.02 8.18
C VAL A 161 -6.27 -3.49 8.84
N LEU A 162 -6.99 -2.68 8.06
CA LEU A 162 -8.20 -1.98 8.43
C LEU A 162 -9.43 -2.67 7.80
N GLY A 163 -10.57 -2.57 8.48
CA GLY A 163 -11.84 -3.09 7.99
C GLY A 163 -12.82 -3.55 9.06
N GLY A 164 -12.45 -3.43 10.34
CA GLY A 164 -13.32 -3.61 11.50
C GLY A 164 -13.77 -5.04 11.82
N THR A 165 -13.70 -5.99 10.87
CA THR A 165 -14.28 -7.34 11.03
C THR A 165 -13.36 -8.46 10.59
N TRP A 166 -12.03 -8.32 10.75
CA TRP A 166 -11.02 -9.26 10.25
C TRP A 166 -11.34 -10.74 10.52
N SER A 167 -11.68 -11.07 11.76
CA SER A 167 -11.97 -12.42 12.23
C SER A 167 -13.19 -13.10 11.57
N PHE A 168 -14.03 -12.35 10.85
CA PHE A 168 -15.22 -12.87 10.16
C PHE A 168 -15.00 -13.13 8.67
N TYR A 169 -13.82 -12.82 8.14
CA TYR A 169 -13.44 -13.22 6.80
C TYR A 169 -13.09 -14.72 6.75
N PRO A 170 -13.34 -15.42 5.64
CA PRO A 170 -12.89 -16.80 5.47
C PRO A 170 -11.38 -16.92 5.65
N GLU A 171 -10.91 -18.02 6.25
CA GLU A 171 -9.48 -18.25 6.50
C GLU A 171 -8.64 -18.14 5.22
N ALA A 172 -9.11 -18.71 4.10
CA ALA A 172 -8.43 -18.61 2.82
C ALA A 172 -8.21 -17.16 2.38
N TYR A 173 -9.18 -16.27 2.64
CA TYR A 173 -9.05 -14.84 2.36
C TYR A 173 -8.02 -14.18 3.27
N GLN A 174 -8.06 -14.47 4.57
CA GLN A 174 -7.10 -13.92 5.53
C GLN A 174 -5.65 -14.31 5.16
N VAL A 175 -5.42 -15.60 4.87
CA VAL A 175 -4.10 -16.13 4.49
C VAL A 175 -3.61 -15.51 3.19
N TRP A 176 -4.46 -15.46 2.16
CA TRP A 176 -4.17 -14.79 0.91
C TRP A 176 -3.84 -13.31 1.12
N PHE A 177 -4.67 -12.59 1.88
CA PHE A 177 -4.55 -11.16 2.05
C PHE A 177 -3.20 -10.79 2.68
N ILE A 178 -2.85 -11.48 3.77
CA ILE A 178 -1.55 -11.27 4.43
C ILE A 178 -0.41 -11.69 3.51
N ARG A 179 -0.49 -12.86 2.86
CA ARG A 179 0.56 -13.34 1.95
C ARG A 179 0.87 -12.31 0.88
N ARG A 180 -0.16 -11.75 0.23
CA ARG A 180 -0.02 -10.74 -0.83
C ARG A 180 0.59 -9.42 -0.32
N CYS A 181 0.26 -8.99 0.89
CA CYS A 181 0.96 -7.85 1.53
C CYS A 181 2.46 -8.14 1.71
N PHE A 182 2.82 -9.34 2.19
CA PHE A 182 4.21 -9.73 2.37
C PHE A 182 4.95 -9.88 1.04
N GLU A 183 4.32 -10.45 0.01
CA GLU A 183 4.87 -10.51 -1.35
C GLU A 183 5.17 -9.10 -1.88
N ALA A 184 4.25 -8.14 -1.71
CA ALA A 184 4.49 -6.75 -2.13
C ALA A 184 5.70 -6.12 -1.42
N MET A 185 5.90 -6.41 -0.13
CA MET A 185 7.07 -5.95 0.61
C MET A 185 8.35 -6.66 0.14
N ASN A 186 8.31 -7.98 -0.06
CA ASN A 186 9.45 -8.78 -0.53
C ASN A 186 9.91 -8.37 -1.92
N GLU A 187 8.96 -8.04 -2.78
CA GLU A 187 9.19 -7.66 -4.16
C GLU A 187 9.54 -6.16 -4.30
N PHE A 188 9.50 -5.39 -3.20
CA PHE A 188 9.73 -3.94 -3.22
C PHE A 188 11.15 -3.59 -3.57
N GLY A 189 11.32 -2.99 -4.76
CA GLY A 189 12.63 -2.69 -5.34
C GLY A 189 13.25 -3.88 -6.06
N THR A 190 12.52 -4.99 -6.22
CA THR A 190 12.90 -6.22 -6.96
C THR A 190 11.86 -6.68 -8.00
N ARG A 191 10.77 -5.94 -8.22
CA ARG A 191 9.86 -6.14 -9.36
C ARG A 191 9.44 -4.80 -9.99
N PRO A 192 9.31 -4.69 -11.34
CA PRO A 192 8.77 -3.49 -11.99
C PRO A 192 7.35 -3.16 -11.51
N ASP A 193 6.87 -1.98 -11.87
CA ASP A 193 5.55 -1.48 -11.46
C ASP A 193 4.43 -2.50 -11.79
N PRO A 194 3.69 -2.99 -10.78
CA PRO A 194 2.73 -4.05 -10.95
C PRO A 194 1.48 -3.62 -11.71
N ALA A 195 1.19 -2.32 -11.85
CA ALA A 195 0.07 -1.85 -12.67
C ALA A 195 0.18 -2.26 -14.14
N ALA A 196 1.37 -2.62 -14.61
CA ALA A 196 1.58 -3.10 -15.97
C ALA A 196 1.40 -4.63 -16.12
N ILE A 197 1.27 -5.38 -15.01
CA ILE A 197 1.47 -6.84 -14.99
C ILE A 197 0.33 -7.59 -14.30
N LEU A 198 -0.35 -6.99 -13.31
CA LEU A 198 -1.41 -7.68 -12.58
C LEU A 198 -2.77 -7.46 -13.26
N PRO A 199 -3.43 -8.52 -13.75
CA PRO A 199 -4.79 -8.42 -14.26
C PRO A 199 -5.77 -8.07 -13.12
N ASP A 200 -6.92 -7.48 -13.47
CA ASP A 200 -8.06 -7.23 -12.58
C ASP A 200 -8.55 -8.54 -11.95
N LEU A 201 -8.01 -8.88 -10.77
CA LEU A 201 -8.34 -10.10 -10.03
C LEU A 201 -9.31 -9.86 -8.87
N ALA A 202 -9.63 -8.60 -8.57
CA ALA A 202 -10.53 -8.24 -7.49
C ALA A 202 -11.89 -7.77 -8.02
N PRO A 203 -13.01 -8.08 -7.33
CA PRO A 203 -14.32 -7.56 -7.71
C PRO A 203 -14.34 -6.02 -7.72
N ASP A 204 -14.99 -5.42 -8.73
CA ASP A 204 -15.21 -3.98 -8.75
C ASP A 204 -16.33 -3.58 -7.75
N PHE A 205 -15.94 -3.32 -6.51
CA PHE A 205 -16.85 -2.88 -5.45
C PHE A 205 -17.43 -1.47 -5.68
N THR A 206 -16.90 -0.70 -6.64
CA THR A 206 -17.50 0.59 -7.02
C THR A 206 -18.78 0.40 -7.82
N ALA A 207 -18.95 -0.76 -8.45
CA ALA A 207 -20.16 -1.17 -9.15
C ALA A 207 -21.31 -1.60 -8.21
N ILE A 208 -21.10 -1.57 -6.89
CA ILE A 208 -22.21 -1.66 -5.92
C ILE A 208 -22.99 -0.34 -5.99
N SER A 209 -23.87 -0.22 -6.98
CA SER A 209 -24.86 0.85 -7.04
C SER A 209 -25.84 0.65 -5.89
N ALA A 210 -25.73 1.50 -4.88
CA ALA A 210 -26.83 1.68 -3.94
C ALA A 210 -27.89 2.54 -4.67
N PRO A 211 -29.11 2.05 -4.95
CA PRO A 211 -30.21 2.98 -5.12
C PRO A 211 -30.32 3.77 -3.81
N GLU A 212 -30.18 5.09 -3.89
CA GLU A 212 -30.07 6.04 -2.77
C GLU A 212 -31.28 6.05 -1.81
N ARG A 213 -32.27 5.16 -1.99
CA ARG A 213 -33.49 5.09 -1.19
C ARG A 213 -33.96 3.70 -0.77
N GLU A 214 -33.27 2.61 -1.10
CA GLU A 214 -33.74 1.26 -0.75
C GLU A 214 -32.60 0.35 -0.28
N THR A 215 -32.09 0.60 0.93
CA THR A 215 -31.62 -0.52 1.75
C THR A 215 -32.81 -1.18 2.45
N GLU A 216 -33.80 -1.66 1.70
CA GLU A 216 -34.73 -2.65 2.26
C GLU A 216 -33.92 -3.93 2.56
N GLY A 217 -33.32 -4.00 3.76
CA GLY A 217 -32.52 -5.15 4.22
C GLY A 217 -31.07 -4.86 4.63
N GLY A 218 -30.61 -3.60 4.57
CA GLY A 218 -29.34 -3.15 5.19
C GLY A 218 -28.04 -3.59 4.52
N TYR A 219 -26.91 -3.14 5.07
CA TYR A 219 -25.54 -3.33 4.56
C TYR A 219 -25.22 -4.79 4.20
N ASN A 220 -25.48 -5.73 5.12
CA ASN A 220 -25.15 -7.14 4.92
C ASN A 220 -25.87 -7.74 3.70
N ARG A 221 -27.16 -7.42 3.51
CA ARG A 221 -27.92 -7.94 2.36
C ARG A 221 -27.33 -7.45 1.05
N ALA A 222 -27.00 -6.16 0.97
CA ALA A 222 -26.42 -5.56 -0.23
C ALA A 222 -25.06 -6.20 -0.57
N VAL A 223 -24.15 -6.26 0.41
CA VAL A 223 -22.81 -6.84 0.23
C VAL A 223 -22.89 -8.33 -0.13
N GLN A 224 -23.70 -9.12 0.58
CA GLN A 224 -23.89 -10.54 0.26
C GLN A 224 -24.45 -10.76 -1.16
N SER A 225 -25.43 -9.95 -1.56
CA SER A 225 -26.04 -10.06 -2.88
C SER A 225 -25.07 -9.67 -4.00
N PHE A 226 -24.16 -8.75 -3.74
CA PHE A 226 -23.08 -8.42 -4.66
C PHE A 226 -22.06 -9.56 -4.75
N LEU A 227 -21.50 -10.01 -3.62
CA LEU A 227 -20.49 -11.06 -3.57
C LEU A 227 -20.97 -12.35 -4.26
N ARG A 228 -22.22 -12.77 -4.04
CA ARG A 228 -22.80 -13.96 -4.71
C ARG A 228 -22.90 -13.86 -6.23
N ARG A 229 -22.97 -12.65 -6.79
CA ARG A 229 -23.01 -12.42 -8.24
C ARG A 229 -21.63 -12.41 -8.88
N GLN A 230 -20.58 -12.31 -8.08
CA GLN A 230 -19.20 -12.31 -8.55
C GLN A 230 -18.67 -13.75 -8.71
N PRO A 231 -17.77 -14.00 -9.67
CA PRO A 231 -17.03 -15.28 -9.75
C PRO A 231 -16.39 -15.63 -8.41
N GLY A 232 -16.39 -16.92 -8.05
CA GLY A 232 -15.83 -17.38 -6.76
C GLY A 232 -16.58 -16.87 -5.51
N GLY A 233 -17.81 -16.34 -5.66
CA GLY A 233 -18.57 -15.77 -4.55
C GLY A 233 -17.99 -14.45 -4.04
N GLY A 234 -17.26 -13.72 -4.89
CA GLY A 234 -16.63 -12.45 -4.55
C GLY A 234 -15.34 -12.60 -3.74
N LEU A 235 -14.81 -13.81 -3.66
CA LEU A 235 -13.44 -14.05 -3.24
C LEU A 235 -12.52 -14.00 -4.47
N PRO A 236 -11.31 -13.43 -4.36
CA PRO A 236 -10.33 -13.43 -5.44
C PRO A 236 -10.06 -14.85 -5.96
N ALA A 237 -9.68 -14.99 -7.24
CA ALA A 237 -9.41 -16.30 -7.85
C ALA A 237 -8.35 -17.10 -7.07
N GLU A 238 -7.36 -16.42 -6.48
CA GLU A 238 -6.30 -17.01 -5.65
C GLU A 238 -6.80 -17.55 -4.29
N VAL A 239 -8.05 -17.26 -3.92
CA VAL A 239 -8.72 -17.61 -2.65
C VAL A 239 -9.70 -18.80 -2.82
N GLY A 240 -9.97 -19.29 -4.05
CA GLY A 240 -10.95 -20.37 -4.35
C GLY A 240 -10.49 -21.40 -5.42
N PRO A 241 -11.26 -22.46 -5.77
CA PRO A 241 -10.97 -23.32 -6.95
C PRO A 241 -11.51 -22.64 -8.22
N PRO A 242 -10.89 -22.80 -9.41
CA PRO A 242 -11.20 -23.99 -10.21
C PRO A 242 -10.03 -24.51 -11.06
N GLY A 243 -9.69 -25.78 -10.87
CA GLY A 243 -8.76 -26.50 -11.74
C GLY A 243 -7.32 -25.96 -11.71
N ASP A 244 -6.55 -26.44 -10.72
CA ASP A 244 -5.10 -26.72 -10.84
C ASP A 244 -4.20 -25.60 -11.43
N GLY A 245 -3.47 -24.77 -10.68
CA GLY A 245 -3.05 -24.67 -9.28
C GLY A 245 -2.14 -23.43 -9.12
N ALA A 246 -1.93 -22.79 -7.98
CA ALA A 246 -2.11 -23.17 -6.59
C ALA A 246 -2.77 -22.02 -5.80
N ARG A 247 -3.64 -22.35 -4.85
CA ARG A 247 -4.31 -21.42 -3.95
C ARG A 247 -3.35 -20.84 -2.90
N ALA A 248 -3.70 -19.69 -2.34
CA ALA A 248 -3.08 -19.24 -1.11
C ALA A 248 -3.36 -20.24 0.02
N ASP A 249 -2.29 -20.68 0.68
CA ASP A 249 -2.30 -21.63 1.78
C ASP A 249 -1.29 -21.20 2.84
N TRP A 250 -1.31 -21.88 3.99
CA TRP A 250 -0.39 -21.55 5.08
C TRP A 250 1.08 -21.73 4.69
N ALA A 251 1.42 -22.74 3.89
CA ALA A 251 2.79 -23.01 3.48
C ALA A 251 3.36 -21.87 2.61
N SER A 252 2.55 -21.33 1.69
CA SER A 252 2.93 -20.19 0.87
C SER A 252 3.00 -18.88 1.66
N LEU A 253 2.11 -18.67 2.63
CA LEU A 253 2.22 -17.55 3.56
C LEU A 253 3.51 -17.63 4.41
N GLU A 254 3.80 -18.81 4.97
CA GLU A 254 5.04 -19.06 5.72
C GLU A 254 6.28 -18.84 4.84
N GLY A 255 6.21 -19.20 3.56
CA GLY A 255 7.24 -18.86 2.57
C GLY A 255 7.43 -17.35 2.40
N ALA A 256 6.33 -16.59 2.30
CA ALA A 256 6.36 -15.13 2.21
C ALA A 256 6.92 -14.48 3.49
N HIS A 257 6.58 -15.01 4.67
CA HIS A 257 7.18 -14.60 5.95
C HIS A 257 8.70 -14.80 5.95
N ARG A 258 9.18 -16.01 5.62
CA ARG A 258 10.62 -16.31 5.55
C ARG A 258 11.35 -15.40 4.56
N GLY A 259 10.77 -15.16 3.39
CA GLY A 259 11.33 -14.21 2.42
C GLY A 259 11.44 -12.77 2.96
N ASN A 260 10.54 -12.38 3.86
CA ASN A 260 10.51 -11.05 4.43
C ASN A 260 11.52 -10.83 5.57
N GLU A 261 11.99 -11.89 6.23
CA GLU A 261 13.00 -11.78 7.28
C GLU A 261 14.28 -11.09 6.80
N THR A 262 14.65 -11.31 5.54
CA THR A 262 15.86 -10.76 4.90
C THR A 262 15.58 -9.77 3.77
N SER A 263 14.32 -9.37 3.56
CA SER A 263 13.97 -8.45 2.47
C SER A 263 14.46 -7.02 2.75
N ALA A 264 14.55 -6.20 1.71
CA ALA A 264 14.90 -4.79 1.85
C ALA A 264 13.83 -3.99 2.60
N VAL A 265 12.56 -4.41 2.49
CA VAL A 265 11.38 -3.81 3.13
C VAL A 265 10.77 -4.83 4.09
N ARG A 266 11.13 -4.73 5.37
CA ARG A 266 10.75 -5.72 6.39
C ARG A 266 9.51 -5.31 7.15
N CYS A 267 8.56 -6.22 7.30
CA CYS A 267 7.45 -6.09 8.23
C CYS A 267 7.98 -6.31 9.66
N VAL A 268 8.03 -5.24 10.45
CA VAL A 268 8.47 -5.29 11.85
C VAL A 268 7.29 -5.28 12.83
N GLY A 269 6.07 -5.14 12.32
CA GLY A 269 4.84 -5.24 13.09
C GLY A 269 3.64 -5.36 12.18
N LEU A 270 2.66 -6.15 12.59
CA LEU A 270 1.39 -6.33 11.91
C LEU A 270 0.25 -6.09 12.91
N ALA A 271 -0.60 -5.12 12.58
CA ALA A 271 -1.81 -4.79 13.32
C ALA A 271 -3.05 -5.25 12.55
N LEU A 272 -3.94 -5.98 13.22
CA LEU A 272 -5.21 -6.42 12.67
C LEU A 272 -6.36 -5.80 13.45
N GLU A 273 -7.27 -5.12 12.76
CA GLU A 273 -8.50 -4.57 13.34
C GLU A 273 -9.61 -5.62 13.32
N THR A 274 -10.17 -5.91 14.49
CA THR A 274 -11.29 -6.84 14.59
C THR A 274 -12.24 -6.52 15.72
N ARG A 275 -13.33 -7.27 15.80
CA ARG A 275 -14.33 -7.08 16.85
C ARG A 275 -14.01 -7.95 18.07
N PRO A 276 -14.39 -7.51 19.28
CA PRO A 276 -14.14 -8.27 20.49
C PRO A 276 -14.92 -9.60 20.55
N ASP A 277 -15.99 -9.75 19.79
CA ASP A 277 -16.92 -10.89 19.87
C ASP A 277 -16.45 -12.17 19.16
N HIS A 278 -15.25 -12.16 18.53
CA HIS A 278 -14.66 -13.36 17.91
C HIS A 278 -13.22 -13.65 18.36
N LEU A 279 -12.77 -13.07 19.48
CA LEU A 279 -11.43 -13.31 20.02
C LEU A 279 -11.44 -14.46 21.04
N ASP A 280 -11.51 -15.69 20.54
CA ASP A 280 -11.26 -16.89 21.33
C ASP A 280 -9.79 -17.37 21.22
N GLU A 281 -9.42 -18.42 21.96
CA GLU A 281 -8.05 -18.95 21.98
C GLU A 281 -7.59 -19.39 20.58
N ALA A 282 -8.48 -20.03 19.80
CA ALA A 282 -8.18 -20.49 18.46
C ALA A 282 -7.93 -19.31 17.51
N GLU A 283 -8.72 -18.24 17.62
CA GLU A 283 -8.52 -17.03 16.85
C GLU A 283 -7.21 -16.34 17.23
N VAL A 284 -6.88 -16.23 18.52
CA VAL A 284 -5.59 -15.64 18.94
C VAL A 284 -4.41 -16.41 18.35
N LEU A 285 -4.45 -17.75 18.37
CA LEU A 285 -3.43 -18.58 17.73
C LEU A 285 -3.36 -18.35 16.22
N ARG A 286 -4.50 -18.20 15.55
CA ARG A 286 -4.58 -17.89 14.12
C ARG A 286 -4.00 -16.51 13.79
N LEU A 287 -4.37 -15.47 14.55
CA LEU A 287 -3.80 -14.12 14.41
C LEU A 287 -2.28 -14.14 14.60
N ARG A 288 -1.78 -14.90 15.57
CA ARG A 288 -0.33 -15.10 15.77
C ARG A 288 0.33 -15.79 14.59
N ARG A 289 -0.30 -16.83 14.02
CA ARG A 289 0.20 -17.54 12.84
C ARG A 289 0.24 -16.66 11.59
N LEU A 290 -0.73 -15.74 11.44
CA LEU A 290 -0.73 -14.69 10.41
C LEU A 290 0.40 -13.67 10.59
N GLY A 291 1.15 -13.71 11.69
CA GLY A 291 2.24 -12.79 11.98
C GLY A 291 1.82 -11.54 12.76
N ALA A 292 0.59 -11.50 13.31
CA ALA A 292 0.12 -10.35 14.06
C ALA A 292 0.93 -10.12 15.34
N THR A 293 1.29 -8.86 15.56
CA THR A 293 1.97 -8.37 16.76
C THR A 293 1.10 -7.40 17.57
N LYS A 294 -0.01 -6.95 16.98
CA LYS A 294 -0.98 -6.06 17.62
C LYS A 294 -2.39 -6.39 17.12
N VAL A 295 -3.36 -6.37 18.01
CA VAL A 295 -4.79 -6.48 17.69
C VAL A 295 -5.46 -5.18 18.12
N GLN A 296 -6.27 -4.60 17.24
CA GLN A 296 -7.08 -3.42 17.53
C GLN A 296 -8.54 -3.85 17.64
N ILE A 297 -9.17 -3.48 18.75
CA ILE A 297 -10.55 -3.83 19.13
C ILE A 297 -11.40 -2.56 19.14
#